data_AF-A0A519X5Z0-F1
#
_entry.id   AF-A0A519X5Z0-F1
#
_cell.length_a   1.000
_cell.length_b   1.000
_cell.length_c   1.000
_cell.angle_alpha   90.00
_cell.angle_beta   90.00
_cell.angle_gamma   90.00
#
_symmetry.space_group_name_H-M   'P 1'
#
loop_
_entity.id
_entity.type
_entity.pdbx_description
1 polymer ?
#
loop_
_entity_poly.entity_id
_entity_poly.type
_entity_poly.pdbx_seq_one_letter_code
_entity_poly.pdbx_strand_id
1 'polypeptide(L)'
;MFKEIRNKYIRFFSIAIFFVIIFFCALQLNFLWLFGYSPSYRDIKAPTLRVGSELYTADGKLIARYFRENRTPVDFKEIAPSAVNALVATEDVRFYQHMGIDFRSLLSSGISTATGDKRGASTITQQLAKNLYRTRYNKSQGFIKYVPVIRTIVSKFKEWMTAVKLESNYSKNDILTMYLNTVSFGNNAYGLKTAARIYFDKETNELTVPESAVLIGMLKGTSIYNPLRNPERALERRNVVLAQMNKYEYLSTADLNTFKATPLKLKAGNLDDGSDGDSYLRAAVAKYLEKWCTDNGYDLYEDGLKIYTTIDSKLQKYGEEAVAEQMKILQRRFYSV
;
A
#
# COMPACT_ATOMS: atom_id res chain seq x y z
N MET A 1 -38.22 -14.12 -25.76
CA MET A 1 -37.68 -14.50 -24.44
C MET A 1 -38.51 -13.94 -23.28
N PHE A 2 -38.50 -12.64 -22.94
CA PHE A 2 -39.21 -12.16 -21.73
C PHE A 2 -40.71 -11.84 -21.90
N LYS A 3 -41.24 -11.83 -23.13
CA LYS A 3 -42.64 -11.46 -23.41
C LYS A 3 -43.66 -12.50 -22.89
N GLU A 4 -43.23 -13.73 -22.65
CA GLU A 4 -44.06 -14.82 -22.12
C GLU A 4 -44.35 -14.70 -20.62
N ILE A 5 -43.58 -13.88 -19.89
CA ILE A 5 -43.83 -13.61 -18.47
C ILE A 5 -44.95 -12.57 -18.34
N ARG A 6 -46.17 -13.04 -18.06
CA ARG A 6 -47.37 -12.19 -17.91
C ARG A 6 -47.28 -11.19 -16.75
N ASN A 7 -46.64 -11.56 -15.64
CA ASN A 7 -46.46 -10.67 -14.50
C ASN A 7 -45.39 -9.61 -14.80
N LYS A 8 -45.80 -8.34 -14.87
CA LYS A 8 -44.92 -7.21 -15.20
C LYS A 8 -43.70 -7.10 -14.27
N TYR A 9 -43.86 -7.32 -12.97
CA TYR A 9 -42.78 -7.16 -12.00
C TYR A 9 -41.73 -8.26 -12.16
N ILE A 10 -42.18 -9.51 -12.28
CA ILE A 10 -41.29 -10.66 -12.54
C ILE A 10 -40.57 -10.46 -13.87
N ARG A 11 -41.26 -9.97 -14.91
CA ARG A 11 -40.65 -9.70 -16.20
C ARG A 11 -39.53 -8.66 -16.11
N PHE A 12 -39.77 -7.53 -15.45
CA PHE A 12 -38.74 -6.50 -15.27
C PHE A 12 -37.57 -6.99 -14.42
N PHE A 13 -37.85 -7.76 -13.37
CA PHE A 13 -36.82 -8.36 -12.53
C PHE A 13 -35.93 -9.34 -13.31
N SER A 14 -36.52 -10.24 -14.10
CA SER A 14 -35.78 -11.16 -14.95
C SER A 14 -34.95 -10.45 -16.03
N ILE A 15 -35.48 -9.39 -16.63
CA ILE A 15 -34.73 -8.54 -17.58
C ILE A 15 -33.53 -7.89 -16.88
N ALA A 16 -33.72 -7.33 -15.69
CA ALA A 16 -32.64 -6.72 -14.92
C ALA A 16 -31.54 -7.73 -14.59
N ILE A 17 -31.89 -8.91 -14.10
CA ILE A 17 -30.93 -9.99 -13.82
C ILE A 17 -30.17 -10.38 -15.09
N PHE A 18 -30.86 -10.54 -16.22
CA PHE A 18 -30.22 -10.89 -17.48
C PHE A 18 -29.18 -9.87 -17.92
N PHE A 19 -29.50 -8.56 -17.85
CA PHE A 19 -28.54 -7.51 -18.17
C PHE A 19 -27.38 -7.44 -17.17
N VAL A 20 -27.62 -7.72 -15.88
CA VAL A 20 -26.56 -7.83 -14.87
C VAL A 20 -25.61 -8.98 -15.23
N ILE A 21 -26.13 -10.15 -15.58
CA ILE A 21 -25.31 -11.31 -16.00
C ILE A 21 -24.50 -10.96 -17.25
N ILE A 22 -25.13 -10.38 -18.28
CA ILE A 22 -24.43 -9.93 -19.49
C ILE A 22 -23.33 -8.94 -19.15
N PHE A 23 -23.60 -7.98 -18.26
CA PHE A 23 -22.60 -7.00 -17.83
C PHE A 23 -21.38 -7.67 -17.18
N PHE A 24 -21.60 -8.64 -16.28
CA PHE A 24 -20.50 -9.39 -15.66
C PHE A 24 -19.72 -10.23 -16.67
N CYS A 25 -20.40 -10.90 -17.61
CA CYS A 25 -19.75 -11.63 -18.69
C CYS A 25 -18.90 -10.70 -19.57
N ALA A 26 -19.46 -9.55 -19.98
CA ALA A 26 -18.75 -8.57 -20.79
C ALA A 26 -17.53 -7.97 -20.07
N LEU A 27 -17.65 -7.71 -18.77
CA LEU A 27 -16.57 -7.20 -17.93
C LEU A 27 -15.45 -8.23 -17.77
N GLN A 28 -15.78 -9.48 -17.50
CA GLN A 28 -14.81 -10.57 -17.31
C GLN A 28 -14.11 -10.95 -18.63
N LEU A 29 -14.82 -10.92 -19.76
CA LEU A 29 -14.24 -11.12 -21.09
C LEU A 29 -13.52 -9.88 -21.63
N ASN A 30 -13.59 -8.76 -20.92
CA ASN A 30 -13.13 -7.45 -21.37
C ASN A 30 -13.58 -7.15 -22.81
N PHE A 31 -14.88 -7.37 -23.07
CA PHE A 31 -15.49 -7.32 -24.40
C PHE A 31 -15.11 -6.02 -25.12
N LEU A 32 -14.53 -6.13 -26.32
CA LEU A 32 -14.07 -5.02 -27.16
C LEU A 32 -13.13 -4.02 -26.44
N TRP A 33 -12.38 -4.47 -25.43
CA TRP A 33 -11.53 -3.61 -24.61
C TRP A 33 -12.30 -2.46 -23.92
N LEU A 34 -13.61 -2.61 -23.74
CA LEU A 34 -14.46 -1.57 -23.15
C LEU A 34 -14.08 -1.27 -21.71
N PHE A 35 -13.72 -2.30 -20.95
CA PHE A 35 -13.51 -2.21 -19.51
C PHE A 35 -12.03 -2.00 -19.17
N GLY A 36 -11.11 -2.49 -20.00
CA GLY A 36 -9.66 -2.50 -19.78
C GLY A 36 -9.21 -3.62 -18.85
N TYR A 37 -7.92 -3.67 -18.51
CA TYR A 37 -7.33 -4.74 -17.69
C TYR A 37 -8.10 -4.99 -16.37
N SER A 38 -8.31 -6.27 -16.07
CA SER A 38 -8.85 -6.76 -14.81
C SER A 38 -8.04 -7.99 -14.40
N PRO A 39 -7.65 -8.14 -13.12
CA PRO A 39 -6.88 -9.30 -12.66
C PRO A 39 -7.54 -10.62 -13.00
N SER A 40 -6.79 -11.47 -13.68
CA SER A 40 -7.14 -12.85 -13.96
C SER A 40 -6.86 -13.73 -12.73
N TYR A 41 -7.35 -14.97 -12.75
CA TYR A 41 -7.02 -15.93 -11.70
C TYR A 41 -5.51 -16.26 -11.65
N ARG A 42 -4.81 -16.18 -12.79
CA ARG A 42 -3.35 -16.37 -12.85
C ARG A 42 -2.61 -15.23 -12.16
N ASP A 43 -3.03 -13.99 -12.41
CA ASP A 43 -2.44 -12.80 -11.77
C ASP A 43 -2.61 -12.84 -10.25
N ILE A 44 -3.71 -13.43 -9.80
CA ILE A 44 -4.04 -13.53 -8.37
C ILE A 44 -3.26 -14.62 -7.67
N LYS A 45 -2.91 -15.72 -8.34
CA LYS A 45 -2.10 -16.79 -7.71
C LYS A 45 -0.67 -16.38 -7.41
N ALA A 46 -0.13 -15.43 -8.16
CA ALA A 46 1.23 -14.93 -8.03
C ALA A 46 1.22 -13.39 -8.03
N PRO A 47 0.72 -12.75 -6.95
CA PRO A 47 0.67 -11.31 -6.85
C PRO A 47 2.10 -10.78 -6.81
N THR A 48 2.46 -9.99 -7.82
CA THR A 48 3.78 -9.35 -7.86
C THR A 48 3.76 -8.12 -6.97
N LEU A 49 4.38 -8.23 -5.80
CA LEU A 49 4.78 -7.06 -5.03
C LEU A 49 6.01 -6.46 -5.71
N ARG A 50 5.94 -5.19 -6.10
CA ARG A 50 7.06 -4.46 -6.69
C ARG A 50 8.10 -4.17 -5.61
N VAL A 51 9.07 -5.05 -5.42
CA VAL A 51 10.11 -4.91 -4.39
C VAL A 51 11.35 -4.29 -5.04
N GLY A 52 11.95 -3.32 -4.36
CA GLY A 52 13.18 -2.71 -4.86
C GLY A 52 14.37 -3.67 -4.79
N SER A 53 15.28 -3.58 -5.75
CA SER A 53 16.55 -4.32 -5.71
C SER A 53 17.53 -3.67 -4.74
N GLU A 54 18.46 -4.45 -4.22
CA GLU A 54 19.45 -4.07 -3.20
C GLU A 54 20.86 -4.20 -3.76
N LEU A 55 21.71 -3.21 -3.49
CA LEU A 55 23.09 -3.14 -3.94
C LEU A 55 24.05 -3.32 -2.75
N TYR A 56 24.90 -4.32 -2.84
CA TYR A 56 25.86 -4.72 -1.82
C TYR A 56 27.31 -4.55 -2.30
N THR A 57 28.19 -4.21 -1.37
CA THR A 57 29.65 -4.29 -1.58
C THR A 57 30.13 -5.74 -1.54
N ALA A 58 31.40 -5.96 -1.89
CA ALA A 58 32.04 -7.27 -1.86
C ALA A 58 32.06 -7.87 -0.44
N ASP A 59 32.11 -7.02 0.58
CA ASP A 59 32.02 -7.38 2.00
C ASP A 59 30.56 -7.50 2.52
N GLY A 60 29.57 -7.44 1.64
CA GLY A 60 28.16 -7.69 1.97
C GLY A 60 27.44 -6.52 2.65
N LYS A 61 28.02 -5.32 2.64
CA LYS A 61 27.38 -4.12 3.18
C LYS A 61 26.39 -3.55 2.15
N LEU A 62 25.14 -3.29 2.57
CA LEU A 62 24.16 -2.59 1.75
C LEU A 62 24.61 -1.15 1.54
N ILE A 63 24.72 -0.73 0.27
CA ILE A 63 25.19 0.62 -0.11
C ILE A 63 24.20 1.41 -0.95
N ALA A 64 23.24 0.76 -1.60
CA ALA A 64 22.15 1.45 -2.28
C ALA A 64 20.95 0.53 -2.51
N ARG A 65 19.81 1.11 -2.88
CA ARG A 65 18.62 0.38 -3.33
C ARG A 65 18.06 0.99 -4.62
N TYR A 66 17.45 0.15 -5.45
CA TYR A 66 16.74 0.54 -6.67
C TYR A 66 15.26 0.26 -6.49
N PHE A 67 14.45 1.29 -6.28
CA PHE A 67 13.01 1.13 -6.10
C PHE A 67 12.23 2.23 -6.81
N ARG A 68 11.02 1.91 -7.26
CA ARG A 68 9.99 2.95 -7.57
C ARG A 68 9.19 3.34 -6.33
N GLU A 69 9.02 2.40 -5.41
CA GLU A 69 8.26 2.54 -4.17
C GLU A 69 9.12 1.94 -3.06
N ASN A 70 9.58 2.74 -2.07
CA ASN A 70 10.45 2.23 -1.00
C ASN A 70 9.65 1.28 -0.09
N ARG A 71 9.76 -0.02 -0.36
CA ARG A 71 9.13 -1.08 0.42
C ARG A 71 10.11 -2.16 0.82
N THR A 72 9.90 -2.67 2.01
CA THR A 72 10.58 -3.87 2.51
C THR A 72 9.49 -4.82 2.99
N PRO A 73 9.34 -6.01 2.38
CA PRO A 73 8.35 -6.98 2.82
C PRO A 73 8.55 -7.37 4.29
N VAL A 74 7.43 -7.62 4.96
CA VAL A 74 7.38 -8.19 6.30
C VAL A 74 6.44 -9.38 6.32
N ASP A 75 6.80 -10.42 7.08
CA ASP A 75 5.94 -11.58 7.30
C ASP A 75 4.89 -11.29 8.37
N PHE A 76 3.73 -11.96 8.30
CA PHE A 76 2.64 -11.75 9.26
C PHE A 76 3.08 -11.86 10.72
N LYS A 77 3.97 -12.82 11.02
CA LYS A 77 4.45 -13.11 12.38
C LYS A 77 5.32 -11.98 12.95
N GLU A 78 5.88 -11.15 12.09
CA GLU A 78 6.70 -9.99 12.47
C GLU A 78 5.87 -8.72 12.60
N ILE A 79 4.56 -8.76 12.36
CA ILE A 79 3.66 -7.61 12.51
C ILE A 79 3.10 -7.60 13.93
N ALA A 80 3.25 -6.48 14.64
CA ALA A 80 2.69 -6.34 15.98
C ALA A 80 1.15 -6.53 15.95
N PRO A 81 0.57 -7.31 16.89
CA PRO A 81 -0.89 -7.49 16.98
C PRO A 81 -1.66 -6.18 17.13
N SER A 82 -1.05 -5.17 17.76
CA SER A 82 -1.56 -3.80 17.87
C SER A 82 -1.85 -3.17 16.50
N ALA A 83 -0.98 -3.38 15.50
CA ALA A 83 -1.16 -2.86 14.15
C ALA A 83 -2.31 -3.55 13.42
N VAL A 84 -2.41 -4.89 13.55
CA VAL A 84 -3.52 -5.66 12.99
C VAL A 84 -4.85 -5.24 13.61
N ASN A 85 -4.92 -5.16 14.93
CA ASN A 85 -6.13 -4.77 15.66
C ASN A 85 -6.55 -3.34 15.34
N ALA A 86 -5.60 -2.40 15.27
CA ALA A 86 -5.88 -1.01 14.87
C ALA A 86 -6.46 -0.94 13.45
N LEU A 87 -5.88 -1.69 12.51
CA LEU A 87 -6.34 -1.75 11.12
C LEU A 87 -7.76 -2.32 11.03
N VAL A 88 -8.01 -3.49 11.63
CA VAL A 88 -9.32 -4.15 11.62
C VAL A 88 -10.37 -3.27 12.30
N ALA A 89 -10.09 -2.73 13.48
CA ALA A 89 -11.05 -1.89 14.21
C ALA A 89 -11.44 -0.61 13.44
N THR A 90 -10.54 -0.07 12.63
CA THR A 90 -10.73 1.22 11.95
C THR A 90 -11.28 1.09 10.53
N GLU A 91 -10.72 0.17 9.74
CA GLU A 91 -11.00 0.07 8.31
C GLU A 91 -12.07 -1.00 8.02
N ASP A 92 -12.13 -2.08 8.79
CA ASP A 92 -12.98 -3.23 8.48
C ASP A 92 -13.24 -4.13 9.70
N VAL A 93 -14.13 -3.70 10.60
CA VAL A 93 -14.34 -4.40 11.89
C VAL A 93 -14.83 -5.85 11.73
N ARG A 94 -15.51 -6.16 10.62
CA ARG A 94 -16.00 -7.51 10.31
C ARG A 94 -15.09 -8.25 9.33
N PHE A 95 -13.84 -7.83 9.19
CA PHE A 95 -12.88 -8.39 8.24
C PHE A 95 -12.87 -9.92 8.23
N TYR A 96 -12.88 -10.54 9.42
CA TYR A 96 -12.84 -12.01 9.57
C TYR A 96 -14.18 -12.71 9.27
N GLN A 97 -15.29 -11.98 9.12
CA GLN A 97 -16.65 -12.52 8.98
C GLN A 97 -17.17 -12.52 7.54
N HIS A 98 -16.47 -11.91 6.59
CA HIS A 98 -16.90 -11.82 5.18
C HIS A 98 -15.84 -12.34 4.21
N MET A 99 -16.20 -12.55 2.94
CA MET A 99 -15.29 -12.97 1.87
C MET A 99 -15.04 -11.82 0.89
N GLY A 100 -14.21 -10.86 1.28
CA GLY A 100 -13.84 -9.70 0.45
C GLY A 100 -14.85 -8.56 0.36
N ILE A 101 -16.16 -8.81 0.49
CA ILE A 101 -17.19 -7.76 0.47
C ILE A 101 -18.09 -7.88 1.69
N ASP A 102 -18.18 -6.80 2.48
CA ASP A 102 -19.14 -6.69 3.57
C ASP A 102 -20.44 -6.03 3.08
N PHE A 103 -21.40 -6.86 2.65
CA PHE A 103 -22.72 -6.39 2.21
C PHE A 103 -23.51 -5.70 3.33
N ARG A 104 -23.33 -6.11 4.58
CA ARG A 104 -24.01 -5.47 5.71
C ARG A 104 -23.49 -4.05 5.90
N SER A 105 -22.16 -3.84 5.81
CA SER A 105 -21.53 -2.51 5.93
C SER A 105 -21.92 -1.63 4.75
N LEU A 106 -21.95 -2.20 3.55
CA LEU A 106 -22.36 -1.51 2.34
C LEU A 106 -23.79 -0.96 2.45
N LEU A 107 -24.74 -1.78 2.90
CA LEU A 107 -26.13 -1.34 3.10
C LEU A 107 -26.23 -0.29 4.22
N SER A 108 -25.60 -0.52 5.38
CA SER A 108 -25.65 0.44 6.49
C SER A 108 -25.01 1.77 6.14
N SER A 109 -23.91 1.76 5.37
CA SER A 109 -23.22 2.97 4.92
C SER A 109 -24.04 3.72 3.86
N GLY A 110 -24.79 2.99 3.02
CA GLY A 110 -25.74 3.59 2.06
C GLY A 110 -26.85 4.35 2.77
N ILE A 111 -27.48 3.72 3.79
CA ILE A 111 -28.50 4.37 4.63
C ILE A 111 -27.91 5.59 5.34
N SER A 112 -26.77 5.43 6.00
CA SER A 112 -26.06 6.51 6.70
C SER A 112 -25.77 7.71 5.78
N THR A 113 -25.34 7.44 4.55
CA THR A 113 -25.06 8.48 3.55
C THR A 113 -26.33 9.19 3.10
N ALA A 114 -27.44 8.46 2.92
CA ALA A 114 -28.73 9.05 2.60
C ALA A 114 -29.26 9.95 3.73
N THR A 115 -28.91 9.65 4.98
CA THR A 115 -29.24 10.46 6.16
C THR A 115 -28.22 11.58 6.46
N GLY A 116 -27.21 11.79 5.60
CA GLY A 116 -26.23 12.87 5.72
C GLY A 116 -24.91 12.52 6.43
N ASP A 117 -24.78 11.32 7.00
CA ASP A 117 -23.55 10.84 7.63
C ASP A 117 -22.75 9.96 6.65
N LYS A 118 -21.78 10.59 5.97
CA LYS A 118 -20.94 9.92 4.96
C LYS A 118 -19.93 8.98 5.65
N ARG A 119 -20.19 7.67 5.57
CA ARG A 119 -19.27 6.62 6.01
C ARG A 119 -18.65 5.88 4.82
N GLY A 120 -17.46 5.34 5.04
CA GLY A 120 -16.80 4.45 4.08
C GLY A 120 -17.31 3.02 4.24
N ALA A 121 -17.49 2.31 3.12
CA ALA A 121 -17.97 0.91 3.11
C ALA A 121 -16.98 -0.08 2.47
N SER A 122 -15.75 0.36 2.14
CA SER A 122 -14.79 -0.50 1.46
C SER A 122 -14.01 -1.34 2.46
N THR A 123 -13.96 -2.65 2.24
CA THR A 123 -13.21 -3.62 3.06
C THR A 123 -11.70 -3.52 2.83
N ILE A 124 -10.91 -4.09 3.75
CA ILE A 124 -9.45 -4.17 3.60
C ILE A 124 -9.08 -4.86 2.28
N THR A 125 -9.76 -5.96 1.94
CA THR A 125 -9.51 -6.72 0.71
C THR A 125 -9.83 -5.92 -0.56
N GLN A 126 -10.88 -5.09 -0.55
CA GLN A 126 -11.17 -4.18 -1.68
C GLN A 126 -10.09 -3.12 -1.84
N GLN A 127 -9.61 -2.56 -0.71
CA GLN A 127 -8.53 -1.58 -0.74
C GLN A 127 -7.21 -2.22 -1.22
N LEU A 128 -6.92 -3.46 -0.79
CA LEU A 128 -5.80 -4.25 -1.31
C LEU A 128 -5.92 -4.44 -2.82
N ALA A 129 -7.06 -4.92 -3.32
CA ALA A 129 -7.31 -5.13 -4.74
C ALA A 129 -7.08 -3.84 -5.56
N LYS A 130 -7.54 -2.69 -5.04
CA LYS A 130 -7.34 -1.38 -5.65
C LYS A 130 -5.86 -1.00 -5.73
N ASN A 131 -5.10 -1.20 -4.65
CA ASN A 131 -3.70 -0.77 -4.56
C ASN A 131 -2.74 -1.70 -5.30
N LEU A 132 -2.91 -3.01 -5.14
CA LEU A 132 -2.05 -4.04 -5.71
C LEU A 132 -2.15 -4.10 -7.23
N TYR A 133 -3.38 -4.11 -7.77
CA TYR A 133 -3.61 -4.24 -9.21
C TYR A 133 -3.88 -2.92 -9.93
N ARG A 134 -3.88 -1.80 -9.19
CA ARG A 134 -4.02 -0.46 -9.76
C ARG A 134 -5.21 -0.36 -10.72
N THR A 135 -6.33 -1.00 -10.39
CA THR A 135 -7.49 -1.17 -11.28
C THR A 135 -8.12 0.15 -11.73
N ARG A 136 -7.85 1.24 -11.00
CA ARG A 136 -8.30 2.61 -11.34
C ARG A 136 -7.31 3.43 -12.17
N TYR A 137 -6.08 2.96 -12.40
CA TYR A 137 -5.06 3.73 -13.11
C TYR A 137 -5.36 3.78 -14.61
N ASN A 138 -4.98 4.88 -15.27
CA ASN A 138 -5.29 5.12 -16.68
C ASN A 138 -4.91 3.96 -17.62
N LYS A 139 -3.80 3.27 -17.35
CA LYS A 139 -3.34 2.11 -18.14
C LYS A 139 -4.28 0.89 -18.03
N SER A 140 -5.07 0.80 -16.97
CA SER A 140 -6.02 -0.29 -16.71
C SER A 140 -7.45 0.05 -17.17
N GLN A 141 -7.68 1.23 -17.73
CA GLN A 141 -9.00 1.70 -18.15
C GLN A 141 -9.21 1.52 -19.66
N GLY A 142 -10.31 0.85 -20.02
CA GLY A 142 -10.77 0.71 -21.40
C GLY A 142 -11.52 1.94 -21.91
N PHE A 143 -12.25 1.78 -23.01
CA PHE A 143 -13.01 2.87 -23.63
C PHE A 143 -14.08 3.50 -22.73
N ILE A 144 -14.59 2.79 -21.72
CA ILE A 144 -15.59 3.31 -20.77
C ILE A 144 -15.04 4.47 -19.91
N LYS A 145 -13.72 4.72 -19.91
CA LYS A 145 -13.11 5.83 -19.16
C LYS A 145 -13.69 7.21 -19.47
N TYR A 146 -14.25 7.39 -20.67
CA TYR A 146 -14.82 8.66 -21.11
C TYR A 146 -16.23 8.93 -20.54
N VAL A 147 -16.85 7.96 -19.86
CA VAL A 147 -18.15 8.13 -19.20
C VAL A 147 -17.97 8.10 -17.68
N PRO A 148 -17.92 9.25 -16.98
CA PRO A 148 -17.45 9.34 -15.59
C PRO A 148 -18.22 8.46 -14.59
N VAL A 149 -19.54 8.41 -14.71
CA VAL A 149 -20.41 7.63 -13.82
C VAL A 149 -20.17 6.13 -14.03
N ILE A 150 -20.23 5.67 -15.28
CA ILE A 150 -20.05 4.25 -15.63
C ILE A 150 -18.62 3.80 -15.28
N ARG A 151 -17.61 4.65 -15.52
CA ARG A 151 -16.21 4.38 -15.13
C ARG A 151 -16.06 4.07 -13.64
N THR A 152 -16.73 4.85 -12.79
CA THR A 152 -16.67 4.67 -11.33
C THR A 152 -17.31 3.36 -10.91
N ILE A 153 -18.46 3.02 -11.50
CA ILE A 153 -19.18 1.77 -11.27
C ILE A 153 -18.34 0.57 -11.70
N VAL A 154 -17.81 0.58 -12.93
CA VAL A 154 -16.95 -0.48 -13.48
C VAL A 154 -15.71 -0.69 -12.60
N SER A 155 -15.05 0.40 -12.19
CA SER A 155 -13.87 0.31 -11.32
C SER A 155 -14.22 -0.34 -9.98
N LYS A 156 -15.39 0.00 -9.41
CA LYS A 156 -15.83 -0.59 -8.13
C LYS A 156 -16.17 -2.07 -8.27
N PHE A 157 -16.81 -2.48 -9.36
CA PHE A 157 -17.06 -3.90 -9.64
C PHE A 157 -15.78 -4.70 -9.88
N LYS A 158 -14.78 -4.12 -10.57
CA LYS A 158 -13.46 -4.74 -10.71
C LYS A 158 -12.79 -4.98 -9.36
N GLU A 159 -12.84 -4.01 -8.44
CA GLU A 159 -12.36 -4.16 -7.07
C GLU A 159 -13.08 -5.30 -6.34
N TRP A 160 -14.41 -5.36 -6.43
CA TRP A 160 -15.22 -6.41 -5.81
C TRP A 160 -14.87 -7.80 -6.31
N MET A 161 -14.82 -7.98 -7.63
CA MET A 161 -14.48 -9.26 -8.23
C MET A 161 -13.04 -9.68 -7.87
N THR A 162 -12.11 -8.74 -7.84
CA THR A 162 -10.71 -9.02 -7.46
C THR A 162 -10.60 -9.34 -5.97
N ALA A 163 -11.35 -8.66 -5.10
CA ALA A 163 -11.37 -8.94 -3.66
C ALA A 163 -11.91 -10.35 -3.36
N VAL A 164 -13.00 -10.75 -4.03
CA VAL A 164 -13.53 -12.12 -3.89
C VAL A 164 -12.50 -13.15 -4.37
N LYS A 165 -11.87 -12.92 -5.53
CA LYS A 165 -10.84 -13.82 -6.05
C LYS A 165 -9.62 -13.90 -5.10
N LEU A 166 -9.18 -12.79 -4.50
CA LEU A 166 -8.11 -12.80 -3.49
C LEU A 166 -8.49 -13.65 -2.27
N GLU A 167 -9.69 -13.45 -1.72
CA GLU A 167 -10.16 -14.17 -0.52
C GLU A 167 -10.45 -15.66 -0.78
N SER A 168 -10.66 -16.05 -2.04
CA SER A 168 -10.76 -17.46 -2.42
C SER A 168 -9.39 -18.15 -2.56
N ASN A 169 -8.28 -17.41 -2.60
CA ASN A 169 -6.94 -17.97 -2.78
C ASN A 169 -6.01 -17.74 -1.59
N TYR A 170 -6.32 -16.79 -0.70
CA TYR A 170 -5.47 -16.36 0.40
C TYR A 170 -6.21 -16.36 1.72
N SER A 171 -5.50 -16.70 2.80
CA SER A 171 -6.04 -16.60 4.15
C SER A 171 -6.17 -15.14 4.58
N LYS A 172 -6.95 -14.88 5.65
CA LYS A 172 -7.10 -13.54 6.22
C LYS A 172 -5.77 -12.91 6.63
N ASN A 173 -4.84 -13.72 7.15
CA ASN A 173 -3.51 -13.25 7.54
C ASN A 173 -2.67 -12.88 6.32
N ASP A 174 -2.77 -13.64 5.22
CA ASP A 174 -2.09 -13.30 3.97
C ASP A 174 -2.62 -11.98 3.39
N ILE A 175 -3.95 -11.78 3.43
CA ILE A 175 -4.58 -10.52 2.98
C ILE A 175 -4.09 -9.32 3.82
N LEU A 176 -4.04 -9.46 5.15
CA LEU A 176 -3.51 -8.41 6.03
C LEU A 176 -2.03 -8.12 5.75
N THR A 177 -1.24 -9.17 5.56
CA THR A 177 0.20 -9.06 5.25
C THR A 177 0.42 -8.36 3.92
N MET A 178 -0.26 -8.78 2.86
CA MET A 178 -0.19 -8.14 1.55
C MET A 178 -0.65 -6.69 1.61
N TYR A 179 -1.74 -6.40 2.33
CA TYR A 179 -2.23 -5.04 2.53
C TYR A 179 -1.17 -4.17 3.19
N LEU A 180 -0.67 -4.59 4.35
CA LEU A 180 0.32 -3.86 5.13
C LEU A 180 1.68 -3.76 4.41
N ASN A 181 1.99 -4.63 3.46
CA ASN A 181 3.18 -4.51 2.59
C ASN A 181 2.97 -3.61 1.37
N THR A 182 1.73 -3.31 0.99
CA THR A 182 1.40 -2.59 -0.26
C THR A 182 1.03 -1.12 -0.02
N VAL A 183 0.33 -0.81 1.07
CA VAL A 183 -0.20 0.53 1.30
C VAL A 183 0.90 1.57 1.49
N SER A 184 0.66 2.79 0.99
CA SER A 184 1.54 3.92 1.23
C SER A 184 1.21 4.59 2.56
N PHE A 185 2.23 4.95 3.32
CA PHE A 185 2.15 5.77 4.52
C PHE A 185 2.65 7.21 4.28
N GLY A 186 2.87 7.62 3.02
CA GLY A 186 3.46 8.92 2.69
C GLY A 186 4.98 8.97 2.94
N ASN A 187 5.64 10.09 2.65
CA ASN A 187 7.10 10.24 2.74
C ASN A 187 7.88 9.11 2.02
N ASN A 188 7.37 8.67 0.87
CA ASN A 188 7.88 7.52 0.11
C ASN A 188 7.90 6.19 0.88
N ALA A 189 7.25 6.09 2.04
CA ALA A 189 7.11 4.86 2.82
C ALA A 189 6.01 4.00 2.21
N TYR A 190 6.38 2.89 1.59
CA TYR A 190 5.44 1.86 1.13
C TYR A 190 5.59 0.63 2.01
N GLY A 191 4.49 0.25 2.64
CA GLY A 191 4.45 -0.84 3.59
C GLY A 191 4.77 -0.44 5.04
N LEU A 192 4.27 -1.24 5.97
CA LEU A 192 4.30 -0.98 7.41
C LEU A 192 5.73 -0.98 7.95
N LYS A 193 6.61 -1.86 7.45
CA LYS A 193 8.01 -1.95 7.90
C LYS A 193 8.78 -0.68 7.61
N THR A 194 8.72 -0.19 6.37
CA THR A 194 9.34 1.08 6.00
C THR A 194 8.75 2.24 6.82
N ALA A 195 7.44 2.25 7.05
CA ALA A 195 6.80 3.29 7.86
C ALA A 195 7.23 3.25 9.34
N ALA A 196 7.30 2.07 9.96
CA ALA A 196 7.76 1.90 11.33
C ALA A 196 9.18 2.45 11.54
N ARG A 197 10.07 2.17 10.57
CA ARG A 197 11.43 2.72 10.55
C ARG A 197 11.46 4.24 10.39
N ILE A 198 10.70 4.80 9.45
CA ILE A 198 10.68 6.24 9.18
C ILE A 198 10.13 7.04 10.37
N TYR A 199 8.99 6.63 10.93
CA TYR A 199 8.26 7.44 11.90
C TYR A 199 8.69 7.18 13.36
N PHE A 200 9.20 5.98 13.66
CA PHE A 200 9.47 5.55 15.03
C PHE A 200 10.84 4.87 15.22
N ASP A 201 11.61 4.63 14.16
CA ASP A 201 12.88 3.90 14.22
C ASP A 201 12.76 2.54 14.93
N LYS A 202 11.72 1.78 14.55
CA LYS A 202 11.36 0.49 15.16
C LYS A 202 11.13 -0.61 14.15
N GLU A 203 11.31 -1.86 14.58
CA GLU A 203 10.78 -3.00 13.86
C GLU A 203 9.26 -3.10 14.01
N THR A 204 8.62 -3.79 13.07
CA THR A 204 7.15 -3.91 12.99
C THR A 204 6.52 -4.64 14.17
N ASN A 205 7.27 -5.52 14.84
CA ASN A 205 6.84 -6.26 16.02
C ASN A 205 7.02 -5.45 17.32
N GLU A 206 7.75 -4.34 17.29
CA GLU A 206 8.01 -3.46 18.44
C GLU A 206 7.03 -2.27 18.51
N LEU A 207 6.11 -2.17 17.55
CA LEU A 207 5.12 -1.10 17.49
C LEU A 207 4.15 -1.19 18.68
N THR A 208 4.15 -0.15 19.50
CA THR A 208 3.18 0.02 20.59
C THR A 208 1.79 0.37 20.06
N VAL A 209 0.77 0.18 20.88
CA VAL A 209 -0.63 0.52 20.50
C VAL A 209 -0.78 1.97 20.01
N PRO A 210 -0.23 3.01 20.67
CA PRO A 210 -0.30 4.37 20.17
C PRO A 210 0.41 4.57 18.82
N GLU A 211 1.57 3.94 18.60
CA GLU A 211 2.33 4.06 17.35
C GLU A 211 1.61 3.36 16.19
N SER A 212 1.09 2.16 16.42
CA SER A 212 0.19 1.47 15.49
C SER A 212 -1.02 2.33 15.13
N ALA A 213 -1.65 2.96 16.13
CA ALA A 213 -2.79 3.84 15.91
C ALA A 213 -2.45 5.08 15.08
N VAL A 214 -1.24 5.62 15.20
CA VAL A 214 -0.75 6.70 14.32
C VAL A 214 -0.63 6.19 12.88
N LEU A 215 0.13 5.11 12.65
CA LEU A 215 0.39 4.59 11.31
C LEU A 215 -0.91 4.19 10.59
N ILE A 216 -1.80 3.46 11.25
CA ILE A 216 -3.09 3.09 10.68
C ILE A 216 -3.98 4.31 10.49
N GLY A 217 -3.97 5.26 11.43
CA GLY A 217 -4.73 6.51 11.32
C GLY A 217 -4.39 7.30 10.06
N MET A 218 -3.12 7.27 9.64
CA MET A 218 -2.62 7.92 8.44
C MET A 218 -3.20 7.37 7.13
N LEU A 219 -3.65 6.11 7.10
CA LEU A 219 -4.17 5.49 5.87
C LEU A 219 -5.42 6.20 5.32
N LYS A 220 -6.18 6.88 6.18
CA LYS A 220 -7.30 7.75 5.75
C LYS A 220 -6.84 8.94 4.91
N GLY A 221 -5.62 9.41 5.09
CA GLY A 221 -5.06 10.57 4.41
C GLY A 221 -3.59 10.77 4.76
N THR A 222 -2.69 10.15 3.99
CA THR A 222 -1.25 10.06 4.28
C THR A 222 -0.54 11.40 4.35
N SER A 223 -1.02 12.41 3.61
CA SER A 223 -0.49 13.78 3.68
C SER A 223 -1.10 14.58 4.83
N ILE A 224 -2.41 14.44 5.05
CA ILE A 224 -3.19 15.25 6.02
C ILE A 224 -2.84 14.87 7.45
N TYR A 225 -2.68 13.57 7.70
CA TYR A 225 -2.43 13.01 9.02
C TYR A 225 -0.97 12.62 9.22
N ASN A 226 -0.06 13.10 8.36
CA ASN A 226 1.37 12.85 8.48
C ASN A 226 1.91 13.48 9.77
N PRO A 227 2.46 12.71 10.73
CA PRO A 227 2.85 13.26 12.02
C PRO A 227 4.10 14.15 11.95
N LEU A 228 4.95 14.01 10.91
CA LEU A 228 6.11 14.88 10.69
C LEU A 228 5.71 16.26 10.14
N ARG A 229 4.58 16.35 9.44
CA ARG A 229 4.09 17.61 8.82
C ARG A 229 2.92 18.25 9.57
N ASN A 230 2.04 17.42 10.14
CA ASN A 230 0.78 17.81 10.76
C ASN A 230 0.58 17.04 12.09
N PRO A 231 1.42 17.29 13.12
CA PRO A 231 1.42 16.52 14.36
C PRO A 231 0.08 16.58 15.12
N GLU A 232 -0.59 17.73 15.15
CA GLU A 232 -1.89 17.89 15.82
C GLU A 232 -2.98 17.04 15.16
N ARG A 233 -3.11 17.12 13.82
CA ARG A 233 -4.07 16.28 13.07
C ARG A 233 -3.76 14.80 13.20
N ALA A 234 -2.47 14.43 13.23
CA ALA A 234 -2.04 13.06 13.44
C ALA A 234 -2.44 12.56 14.85
N LEU A 235 -2.27 13.39 15.88
CA LEU A 235 -2.64 13.10 17.26
C LEU A 235 -4.17 12.90 17.39
N GLU A 236 -4.96 13.80 16.83
CA GLU A 236 -6.42 13.68 16.78
C GLU A 236 -6.83 12.37 16.09
N ARG A 237 -6.22 12.08 14.93
CA ARG A 237 -6.56 10.89 14.16
C ARG A 237 -6.16 9.60 14.87
N ARG A 238 -5.00 9.57 15.54
CA ARG A 238 -4.58 8.48 16.43
C ARG A 238 -5.64 8.24 17.51
N ASN A 239 -6.13 9.29 18.15
CA ASN A 239 -7.13 9.18 19.22
C ASN A 239 -8.47 8.64 18.69
N VAL A 240 -8.84 8.91 17.44
CA VAL A 240 -9.99 8.27 16.77
C VAL A 240 -9.76 6.78 16.59
N VAL A 241 -8.58 6.36 16.15
CA VAL A 241 -8.23 4.93 16.00
C VAL A 241 -8.28 4.22 17.35
N LEU A 242 -7.68 4.79 18.39
CA LEU A 242 -7.74 4.24 19.75
C LEU A 242 -9.19 4.09 20.25
N ALA A 243 -10.05 5.08 19.97
CA ALA A 243 -11.46 5.01 20.32
C ALA A 243 -12.19 3.89 19.55
N GLN A 244 -11.87 3.64 18.28
CA GLN A 244 -12.43 2.50 17.53
C GLN A 244 -11.94 1.17 18.09
N MET A 245 -10.66 1.06 18.44
CA MET A 245 -10.11 -0.14 19.08
C MET A 245 -10.82 -0.45 20.40
N ASN A 246 -11.07 0.56 21.24
CA ASN A 246 -11.81 0.38 22.49
C ASN A 246 -13.29 0.01 22.24
N LYS A 247 -13.96 0.69 21.29
CA LYS A 247 -15.35 0.40 20.92
C LYS A 247 -15.57 -1.07 20.52
N TYR A 248 -14.57 -1.68 19.88
CA TYR A 248 -14.61 -3.09 19.45
C TYR A 248 -13.73 -3.99 20.31
N GLU A 249 -13.48 -3.60 21.57
CA GLU A 249 -12.89 -4.43 22.63
C GLU A 249 -11.44 -4.88 22.38
N TYR A 250 -10.73 -4.27 21.43
CA TYR A 250 -9.29 -4.47 21.23
C TYR A 250 -8.41 -3.67 22.20
N LEU A 251 -9.01 -2.77 22.99
CA LEU A 251 -8.32 -1.89 23.92
C LEU A 251 -9.21 -1.61 25.15
N SER A 252 -8.65 -1.70 26.36
CA SER A 252 -9.42 -1.39 27.57
C SER A 252 -9.72 0.11 27.69
N THR A 253 -10.76 0.47 28.43
CA THR A 253 -11.10 1.88 28.67
C THR A 253 -10.01 2.60 29.48
N ALA A 254 -9.34 1.88 30.38
CA ALA A 254 -8.21 2.41 31.14
C ALA A 254 -7.03 2.76 30.23
N ASP A 255 -6.66 1.84 29.33
CA ASP A 255 -5.58 2.08 28.36
C ASP A 255 -5.94 3.20 27.37
N LEU A 256 -7.20 3.26 26.93
CA LEU A 256 -7.68 4.35 26.07
C LEU A 256 -7.42 5.72 26.70
N ASN A 257 -7.79 5.89 27.98
CA ASN A 257 -7.62 7.15 28.70
C ASN A 257 -6.13 7.50 28.85
N THR A 258 -5.31 6.52 29.21
CA THR A 258 -3.85 6.67 29.34
C THR A 258 -3.20 7.06 28.01
N PHE A 259 -3.52 6.36 26.92
CA PHE A 259 -2.92 6.61 25.61
C PHE A 259 -3.40 7.91 24.97
N LYS A 260 -4.65 8.32 25.20
CA LYS A 260 -5.14 9.63 24.75
C LYS A 260 -4.39 10.79 25.40
N ALA A 261 -4.06 10.67 26.69
CA ALA A 261 -3.30 11.67 27.43
C ALA A 261 -1.80 11.69 27.05
N THR A 262 -1.29 10.62 26.44
CA THR A 262 0.11 10.52 26.05
C THR A 262 0.38 11.37 24.79
N PRO A 263 1.36 12.29 24.80
CA PRO A 263 1.71 13.09 23.63
C PRO A 263 2.32 12.20 22.53
N LEU A 264 2.25 12.69 21.29
CA LEU A 264 2.85 12.01 20.15
C LEU A 264 4.37 12.13 20.22
N LYS A 265 5.06 11.02 20.52
CA LYS A 265 6.53 10.94 20.50
C LYS A 265 6.97 10.33 19.18
N LEU A 266 7.53 11.16 18.30
CA LEU A 266 8.22 10.66 17.10
C LEU A 266 9.68 10.47 17.43
N LYS A 267 10.21 9.32 17.00
CA LYS A 267 11.64 9.12 16.85
C LYS A 267 11.84 8.92 15.36
N ALA A 268 11.93 10.04 14.63
CA ALA A 268 12.16 9.96 13.19
C ALA A 268 13.49 9.24 12.99
N GLY A 269 13.44 8.06 12.38
CA GLY A 269 14.66 7.34 12.05
C GLY A 269 15.43 8.15 11.02
N ASN A 270 16.75 8.25 11.20
CA ASN A 270 17.60 8.55 10.06
C ASN A 270 17.46 7.32 9.15
N LEU A 271 16.89 7.50 7.96
CA LEU A 271 16.99 6.52 6.90
C LEU A 271 18.44 6.49 6.41
N ASP A 272 19.35 5.98 7.23
CA ASP A 272 20.68 5.58 6.79
C ASP A 272 20.56 4.18 6.18
N ASP A 273 19.61 4.01 5.25
CA ASP A 273 19.31 2.76 4.54
C ASP A 273 20.15 2.62 3.26
N GLY A 274 21.28 3.35 3.20
CA GLY A 274 22.10 3.50 1.99
C GLY A 274 21.44 4.36 0.91
N SER A 275 20.40 5.14 1.25
CA SER A 275 19.75 6.07 0.32
C SER A 275 20.32 7.49 0.35
N ASP A 276 21.46 7.70 1.01
CA ASP A 276 22.21 8.94 0.85
C ASP A 276 22.39 9.16 -0.66
N GLY A 277 21.78 10.25 -1.12
CA GLY A 277 21.21 10.37 -2.45
C GLY A 277 22.18 10.03 -3.58
N ASP A 278 21.66 9.40 -4.63
CA ASP A 278 22.29 9.30 -5.95
C ASP A 278 23.83 9.13 -5.93
N SER A 279 24.32 8.17 -5.14
CA SER A 279 25.74 7.81 -5.18
C SER A 279 26.12 7.47 -6.62
N TYR A 280 27.27 7.98 -7.06
CA TYR A 280 27.79 7.73 -8.41
C TYR A 280 27.89 6.22 -8.70
N LEU A 281 28.14 5.40 -7.67
CA LEU A 281 28.15 3.94 -7.76
C LEU A 281 26.77 3.38 -8.11
N ARG A 282 25.72 3.90 -7.48
CA ARG A 282 24.33 3.50 -7.75
C ARG A 282 23.99 3.77 -9.21
N ALA A 283 24.34 4.94 -9.73
CA ALA A 283 24.10 5.30 -11.13
C ALA A 283 24.94 4.45 -12.11
N ALA A 284 26.22 4.22 -11.79
CA ALA A 284 27.12 3.41 -12.62
C ALA A 284 26.65 1.95 -12.72
N VAL A 285 26.28 1.34 -11.59
CA VAL A 285 25.78 -0.05 -11.56
C VAL A 285 24.42 -0.16 -12.26
N ALA A 286 23.51 0.82 -12.09
CA ALA A 286 22.24 0.81 -12.84
C ALA A 286 22.46 0.83 -14.35
N LYS A 287 23.36 1.71 -14.83
CA LYS A 287 23.71 1.79 -16.25
C LYS A 287 24.36 0.50 -16.76
N TYR A 288 25.23 -0.12 -15.96
CA TYR A 288 25.85 -1.39 -16.30
C TYR A 288 24.83 -2.53 -16.44
N LEU A 289 23.85 -2.58 -15.53
CA LEU A 289 22.84 -3.64 -15.49
C LEU A 289 21.69 -3.44 -16.48
N GLU A 290 21.48 -2.24 -17.04
CA GLU A 290 20.34 -1.92 -17.91
C GLU A 290 20.18 -2.93 -19.07
N LYS A 291 21.26 -3.22 -19.79
CA LYS A 291 21.24 -4.19 -20.90
C LYS A 291 20.98 -5.61 -20.40
N TRP A 292 21.66 -6.02 -19.32
CA TRP A 292 21.50 -7.37 -18.76
C TRP A 292 20.07 -7.61 -18.26
N CYS A 293 19.49 -6.64 -17.56
CA CYS A 293 18.10 -6.67 -17.10
C CYS A 293 17.13 -6.81 -18.28
N THR A 294 17.34 -6.03 -19.35
CA THR A 294 16.52 -6.09 -20.57
C THR A 294 16.63 -7.46 -21.25
N ASP A 295 17.85 -7.97 -21.43
CA ASP A 295 18.12 -9.23 -22.12
C ASP A 295 17.57 -10.45 -21.35
N ASN A 296 17.48 -10.37 -20.02
CA ASN A 296 17.02 -11.45 -19.15
C ASN A 296 15.58 -11.26 -18.63
N GLY A 297 14.91 -10.16 -18.98
CA GLY A 297 13.52 -9.91 -18.60
C GLY A 297 13.31 -9.54 -17.13
N TYR A 298 14.28 -8.89 -16.48
CA TYR A 298 14.16 -8.40 -15.11
C TYR A 298 13.99 -6.86 -15.08
N ASP A 299 13.11 -6.33 -14.22
CA ASP A 299 13.04 -4.90 -13.88
C ASP A 299 13.84 -4.64 -12.59
N LEU A 300 14.96 -3.92 -12.75
CA LEU A 300 15.86 -3.53 -11.66
C LEU A 300 15.12 -2.85 -10.49
N TYR A 301 13.99 -2.20 -10.72
CA TYR A 301 13.27 -1.42 -9.72
C TYR A 301 12.06 -2.14 -9.10
N GLU A 302 11.68 -3.32 -9.61
CA GLU A 302 10.44 -4.00 -9.21
C GLU A 302 10.59 -5.48 -8.85
N ASP A 303 11.69 -6.14 -9.24
CA ASP A 303 11.87 -7.60 -9.07
C ASP A 303 12.70 -8.03 -7.86
N GLY A 304 13.15 -7.09 -7.01
CA GLY A 304 13.81 -7.42 -5.74
C GLY A 304 15.15 -8.14 -5.87
N LEU A 305 15.96 -7.80 -6.87
CA LEU A 305 17.27 -8.42 -7.09
C LEU A 305 18.24 -8.11 -5.94
N LYS A 306 19.14 -9.05 -5.62
CA LYS A 306 20.29 -8.80 -4.75
C LYS A 306 21.56 -8.72 -5.58
N ILE A 307 22.15 -7.54 -5.66
CA ILE A 307 23.26 -7.22 -6.53
C ILE A 307 24.52 -7.09 -5.69
N TYR A 308 25.51 -7.93 -5.94
CA TYR A 308 26.80 -7.88 -5.24
C TYR A 308 27.86 -7.31 -6.19
N THR A 309 28.59 -6.31 -5.73
CA THR A 309 29.69 -5.68 -6.47
C THR A 309 31.04 -6.19 -6.01
N THR A 310 32.10 -5.86 -6.75
CA THR A 310 33.49 -6.09 -6.36
C THR A 310 34.08 -4.96 -5.51
N ILE A 311 33.26 -3.96 -5.14
CA ILE A 311 33.69 -2.77 -4.41
C ILE A 311 33.91 -3.13 -2.94
N ASP A 312 35.07 -2.79 -2.39
CA ASP A 312 35.34 -2.90 -0.95
C ASP A 312 34.82 -1.65 -0.22
N SER A 313 33.99 -1.83 0.81
CA SER A 313 33.34 -0.71 1.50
C SER A 313 34.33 0.23 2.22
N LYS A 314 35.48 -0.28 2.68
CA LYS A 314 36.48 0.53 3.39
C LYS A 314 37.29 1.35 2.40
N LEU A 315 37.72 0.74 1.29
CA LEU A 315 38.45 1.45 0.24
C LEU A 315 37.58 2.54 -0.40
N GLN A 316 36.29 2.24 -0.63
CA GLN A 316 35.33 3.21 -1.13
C GLN A 316 35.22 4.43 -0.22
N LYS A 317 35.09 4.20 1.09
CA LYS A 317 35.03 5.26 2.10
C LYS A 317 36.29 6.14 2.06
N TYR A 318 37.48 5.54 2.00
CA TYR A 318 38.73 6.31 1.91
C TYR A 318 38.81 7.15 0.62
N GLY A 319 38.29 6.63 -0.50
CA GLY A 319 38.20 7.38 -1.75
C GLY A 319 37.29 8.60 -1.64
N GLU A 320 36.11 8.46 -1.04
CA GLU A 320 35.16 9.55 -0.81
C GLU A 320 35.73 10.62 0.13
N GLU A 321 36.41 10.20 1.21
CA GLU A 321 37.08 11.11 2.15
C GLU A 321 38.18 11.93 1.46
N ALA A 322 39.02 11.28 0.65
CA ALA A 322 40.09 11.95 -0.10
C ALA A 322 39.54 12.98 -1.10
N VAL A 323 38.46 12.65 -1.82
CA VAL A 323 37.79 13.59 -2.73
C VAL A 323 37.21 14.77 -1.94
N ALA A 324 36.51 14.51 -0.83
CA ALA A 324 35.89 15.55 -0.02
C ALA A 324 36.94 16.51 0.58
N GLU A 325 38.09 16.00 1.01
CA GLU A 325 39.20 16.82 1.51
C GLU A 325 39.81 17.69 0.40
N GLN A 326 40.10 17.09 -0.75
CA GLN A 326 40.67 17.82 -1.89
C GLN A 326 39.72 18.91 -2.40
N MET A 327 38.41 18.64 -2.43
CA MET A 327 37.39 19.62 -2.82
C MET A 327 37.40 20.85 -1.89
N LYS A 328 37.58 20.68 -0.58
CA LYS A 328 37.69 21.81 0.36
C LYS A 328 38.90 22.69 0.05
N ILE A 329 40.03 22.09 -0.33
CA ILE A 329 41.25 22.82 -0.70
C ILE A 329 41.03 23.59 -2.00
N LEU A 330 40.47 22.96 -3.03
CA LEU A 330 40.19 23.59 -4.32
C LEU A 330 39.18 24.75 -4.19
N GLN A 331 38.13 24.57 -3.39
CA GLN A 331 37.13 25.61 -3.15
C GLN A 331 37.72 26.86 -2.51
N ARG A 332 38.63 26.71 -1.53
CA ARG A 332 39.35 27.84 -0.92
C ARG A 332 40.21 28.58 -1.94
N ARG A 333 40.93 27.84 -2.81
CA ARG A 333 41.75 28.43 -3.87
C ARG A 333 40.90 29.22 -4.87
N PHE A 334 39.75 28.66 -5.27
CA PHE A 334 38.82 29.33 -6.17
C PHE A 334 38.30 30.65 -5.61
N TYR A 335 37.97 30.73 -4.32
CA TYR A 335 37.51 31.97 -3.68
C TYR A 335 38.63 32.97 -3.35
N SER A 336 39.90 32.57 -3.45
CA SER A 336 41.05 33.46 -3.24
C SER A 336 41.57 34.11 -4.53
N VAL A 337 40.99 33.75 -5.68
CA VAL A 337 41.13 34.43 -6.97
C VAL A 337 39.93 35.35 -7.15
#